data_AF-A0A0G1UNU4-F1
#
_entry.id   AF-A0A0G1UNU4-F1
#
_cell.length_a   1.000
_cell.length_b   1.000
_cell.length_c   1.000
_cell.angle_alpha   90.00
_cell.angle_beta   90.00
_cell.angle_gamma   90.00
#
_symmetry.space_group_name_H-M   'P 1'
#
loop_
_entity.id
_entity.type
_entity.pdbx_description
1 polymer ?
#
loop_
_entity_poly.entity_id
_entity_poly.type
_entity_poly.pdbx_seq_one_letter_code
_entity_poly.pdbx_strand_id
1 'polypeptide(L)' 'MLNFIKNISPVEIGVIALILFIIFGRGIIIGIAKTGGETLKQIKGIKKSVTQAIEDEPK' A
#
# COMPACT_ATOMS: atom_id res chain seq x y z
N MET A 1 -14.24 13.03 -0.67
CA MET A 1 -14.15 11.92 0.31
C MET A 1 -12.77 11.82 0.97
N LEU A 2 -11.65 12.01 0.26
CA LEU A 2 -10.31 12.10 0.86
C LEU A 2 -10.15 13.21 1.92
N ASN A 3 -10.88 14.33 1.80
CA ASN A 3 -10.90 15.40 2.81
C ASN A 3 -11.48 14.94 4.17
N PHE A 4 -12.31 13.89 4.19
CA PHE A 4 -12.80 13.32 5.44
C PHE A 4 -11.67 12.61 6.19
N ILE A 5 -10.87 11.81 5.49
CA ILE A 5 -9.68 11.13 6.03
C ILE A 5 -8.60 12.16 6.44
N LYS A 6 -8.52 13.30 5.74
CA LYS A 6 -7.54 14.37 6.03
C LYS A 6 -7.88 15.21 7.26
N ASN A 7 -9.15 15.25 7.67
CA ASN A 7 -9.63 15.99 8.84
C ASN A 7 -9.76 15.11 10.10
N ILE A 8 -9.46 13.81 9.98
CA ILE A 8 -9.44 12.89 11.12
C ILE A 8 -8.09 13.03 11.84
N SER A 9 -8.15 13.21 13.16
CA SER A 9 -6.98 13.28 14.02
C SER A 9 -6.20 11.95 13.98
N PRO A 10 -4.85 11.95 14.07
CA PRO A 10 -4.06 10.72 14.11
C PRO A 10 -4.54 9.72 15.18
N VAL A 11 -5.10 10.23 16.28
CA VAL A 11 -5.71 9.41 17.35
C VAL A 11 -6.93 8.65 16.86
N GLU A 12 -7.83 9.32 16.15
CA GLU A 12 -9.07 8.73 15.61
C GLU A 12 -8.76 7.71 14.51
N ILE A 13 -7.73 7.95 13.67
CA ILE A 13 -7.22 6.96 12.71
C ILE A 13 -6.76 5.70 13.46
N GLY A 14 -6.04 5.86 14.57
CA GLY A 14 -5.59 4.75 15.41
C GLY A 14 -6.75 3.93 15.97
N VAL A 15 -7.82 4.60 16.44
CA VAL A 15 -9.03 3.92 16.94
C VAL A 15 -9.75 3.17 15.84
N ILE A 16 -9.92 3.76 14.65
CA ILE A 16 -10.52 3.09 13.49
C ILE A 16 -9.69 1.86 13.08
N ALA A 17 -8.36 2.00 13.02
CA ALA A 17 -7.47 0.89 12.72
C ALA A 17 -7.58 -0.24 13.76
N LEU A 18 -7.72 0.09 15.04
CA LEU A 18 -7.93 -0.89 16.11
C LEU A 18 -9.26 -1.63 15.96
N ILE A 19 -10.35 -0.93 15.64
CA ILE A 19 -11.66 -1.54 15.39
C ILE A 19 -11.59 -2.49 14.19
N LEU A 20 -10.97 -2.05 13.09
CA LEU A 20 -10.77 -2.89 11.90
C LEU A 20 -9.92 -4.12 12.23
N PHE A 21 -8.88 -3.96 13.06
CA PHE A 21 -8.05 -5.08 13.51
C PHE A 21 -8.85 -6.10 14.32
N ILE A 22 -9.76 -5.65 15.18
CA ILE A 22 -10.64 -6.53 15.96
C ILE A 22 -11.65 -7.25 15.07
N ILE A 23 -12.29 -6.55 14.12
CA ILE A 23 -13.34 -7.13 13.25
C ILE A 23 -12.76 -8.13 12.25
N PHE A 24 -11.71 -7.75 11.53
CA PHE A 24 -11.15 -8.56 10.45
C PHE A 24 -10.10 -9.56 10.95
N GLY A 25 -9.61 -9.36 12.17
CA GLY A 25 -8.56 -10.17 12.75
C GLY A 25 -7.23 -10.07 12.01
N ARG A 26 -6.22 -10.76 12.54
CA ARG A 26 -4.86 -10.72 12.01
C ARG A 26 -4.73 -11.46 10.66
N GLY A 27 -5.55 -12.48 10.42
CA GLY A 27 -5.45 -13.35 9.24
C GLY A 27 -5.72 -12.64 7.92
N ILE A 28 -6.84 -11.91 7.84
CA ILE A 28 -7.26 -11.20 6.61
C ILE A 28 -6.29 -10.07 6.29
N ILE A 29 -5.86 -9.31 7.32
CA ILE A 29 -4.89 -8.22 7.16
C ILE A 29 -3.56 -8.74 6.60
N ILE A 30 -3.05 -9.86 7.14
CA ILE A 30 -1.81 -10.48 6.64
C ILE A 30 -1.98 -10.96 5.20
N GLY A 31 -3.12 -11.55 4.85
CA GLY A 31 -3.41 -11.98 3.47
C GLY A 31 -3.37 -10.82 2.48
N ILE A 32 -4.10 -9.74 2.78
CA ILE A 32 -4.13 -8.52 1.95
C ILE A 32 -2.75 -7.88 1.87
N ALA A 33 -2.02 -7.81 2.98
CA ALA A 33 -0.68 -7.24 3.01
C ALA A 33 0.32 -8.06 2.17
N LYS A 34 0.24 -9.39 2.20
CA LYS A 34 1.08 -10.27 1.37
C LYS A 34 0.77 -10.09 -0.12
N THR A 35 -0.50 -10.23 -0.51
CA THR A 35 -0.90 -10.10 -1.92
C THR A 35 -0.67 -8.69 -2.47
N GLY A 36 -1.00 -7.67 -1.68
CA GLY A 36 -0.73 -6.27 -2.02
C GLY A 36 0.78 -5.98 -2.10
N GLY A 37 1.56 -6.49 -1.15
CA GLY A 37 3.02 -6.34 -1.14
C GLY A 37 3.70 -7.01 -2.33
N GLU A 38 3.26 -8.21 -2.71
CA GLU A 38 3.74 -8.90 -3.91
C GLU A 38 3.40 -8.13 -5.18
N THR A 39 2.19 -7.58 -5.27
CA THR A 39 1.76 -6.75 -6.41
C THR A 39 2.61 -5.48 -6.52
N LEU A 40 2.83 -4.78 -5.41
CA LEU A 40 3.69 -3.59 -5.37
C LEU A 40 5.14 -3.92 -5.73
N LYS A 41 5.65 -5.10 -5.32
CA LYS A 41 6.99 -5.57 -5.68
C LYS A 41 7.11 -5.81 -7.18
N GLN A 42 6.12 -6.43 -7.82
CA GLN A 42 6.08 -6.63 -9.27
C GLN A 42 6.02 -5.30 -10.02
N ILE A 43 5.13 -4.38 -9.59
CA ILE A 43 5.02 -3.04 -10.18
C ILE A 43 6.36 -2.29 -10.07
N LYS A 44 7.04 -2.37 -8.92
CA LYS A 44 8.36 -1.77 -8.73
C LYS A 44 9.42 -2.39 -9.66
N GLY A 45 9.37 -3.71 -9.85
CA GLY A 45 10.25 -4.43 -10.79
C GLY A 45 10.06 -3.95 -12.22
N ILE A 46 8.81 -3.93 -12.70
CA ILE A 46 8.46 -3.44 -14.04
C ILE A 46 8.92 -1.98 -14.20
N LYS A 47 8.60 -1.12 -13.22
CA LYS A 47 9.02 0.29 -13.26
C LYS A 47 10.54 0.41 -13.38
N LYS A 48 11.29 -0.39 -12.64
CA LYS A 48 12.76 -0.39 -12.70
C LYS A 48 13.27 -0.85 -14.08
N SER A 49 12.74 -1.94 -14.62
CA SER A 49 13.12 -2.43 -15.94
C SER A 49 12.80 -1.43 -17.06
N VAL A 50 11.64 -0.77 -16.98
CA VAL A 50 11.27 0.28 -17.94
C VAL A 50 12.19 1.49 -17.81
N THR A 51 12.47 1.95 -16.59
CA THR A 51 13.41 3.06 -16.38
C THR A 51 14.81 2.71 -16.90
N GLN A 52 15.32 1.52 -16.62
CA GLN A 52 16.63 1.09 -17.13
C GLN A 52 16.65 0.99 -18.67
N ALA A 53 15.61 0.45 -19.29
CA ALA A 53 15.54 0.36 -20.75
C ALA A 53 15.53 1.73 -21.44
N ILE A 54 14.95 2.76 -20.80
CA ILE A 54 14.95 4.14 -21.29
C ILE A 54 16.29 4.83 -21.01
N GLU A 55 16.96 4.51 -19.89
CA GLU A 55 18.28 5.06 -19.54
C GLU A 55 19.43 4.43 -20.34
N ASP A 56 19.30 3.16 -20.74
CA ASP A 56 20.27 2.41 -21.55
C ASP A 56 20.09 2.63 -23.06
N GLU A 57 19.09 3.41 -23.51
CA GLU A 57 19.05 3.92 -24.89
C GLU A 57 20.13 5.01 -25.06
N PRO A 58 21.24 4.74 -25.79
CA PRO A 58 22.18 5.79 -26.10
C PRO A 58 21.51 6.79 -27.04
N LYS A 59 21.67 8.08 -26.74
CA LYS A 59 21.38 9.16 -27.69
C LYS A 59 22.03 8.91 -29.04
#